data_AF-A0A9E3WS98-F1
#
_entry.id   AF-A0A9E3WS98-F1
#
_cell.length_a   1.000
_cell.length_b   1.000
_cell.length_c   1.000
_cell.angle_alpha   90.00
_cell.angle_beta   90.00
_cell.angle_gamma   90.00
#
_symmetry.space_group_name_H-M   'P 1'
#
loop_
_entity.id
_entity.type
_entity.pdbx_description
1 polymer ?
#
loop_
_entity_poly.entity_id
_entity_poly.type
_entity_poly.pdbx_seq_one_letter_code
_entity_poly.pdbx_strand_id
1 'polypeptide(L)'
;MTCDDACRRTWRPVAAPWLANDFGDWTVAMGDSGAKQWAFQGHSLYTYAGDVNSGEINGNDVEGWSVLVLEPEPPLPPWATVQASDAGELIANAEGHTVYTQFFNPRNRRLSPAILACNGECVDPVWIPFLSDADAKPTGLWTIVTRKDGRKQWAYKGQRIFTHADDKKAGDFKGIRFGGNRMFSAIMRNGMPMQGVSVGG
;
A
#
# COMPACT_ATOMS: atom_id res chain seq x y z
N MET A 1 -26.35 7.74 13.66
CA MET A 1 -27.12 6.48 13.59
C MET A 1 -26.54 5.56 14.64
N THR A 2 -27.33 5.12 15.62
CA THR A 2 -26.86 4.28 16.74
C THR A 2 -26.81 2.82 16.29
N CYS A 3 -25.65 2.17 16.46
CA CYS A 3 -25.41 0.79 16.03
C CYS A 3 -25.96 -0.20 17.08
N ASP A 4 -27.06 -0.87 16.74
CA ASP A 4 -27.72 -1.87 17.59
C ASP A 4 -26.94 -3.21 17.69
N ASP A 5 -27.48 -4.18 18.44
CA ASP A 5 -26.82 -5.47 18.68
C ASP A 5 -26.59 -6.31 17.41
N ALA A 6 -27.41 -6.13 16.37
CA ALA A 6 -27.23 -6.79 15.09
C ALA A 6 -26.11 -6.11 14.29
N CYS A 7 -26.12 -4.78 14.26
CA CYS A 7 -25.06 -3.95 13.67
C CYS A 7 -23.69 -4.27 14.29
N ARG A 8 -23.61 -4.47 15.61
CA ARG A 8 -22.36 -4.76 16.34
C ARG A 8 -21.65 -6.07 15.95
N ARG A 9 -22.35 -7.00 15.31
CA ARG A 9 -21.74 -8.25 14.81
C ARG A 9 -20.92 -7.99 13.55
N THR A 10 -21.33 -7.01 12.76
CA THR A 10 -20.74 -6.61 11.49
C THR A 10 -19.78 -5.42 11.67
N TRP A 11 -20.15 -4.46 12.51
CA TRP A 11 -19.41 -3.23 12.77
C TRP A 11 -18.99 -3.19 14.23
N ARG A 12 -17.72 -3.51 14.49
CA ARG A 12 -17.20 -3.66 15.86
C ARG A 12 -16.56 -2.36 16.33
N PRO A 13 -16.93 -1.81 17.49
CA PRO A 13 -16.32 -0.59 18.02
C PRO A 13 -14.80 -0.68 18.13
N VAL A 14 -14.08 0.34 17.67
CA VAL A 14 -12.64 0.48 17.91
C VAL A 14 -12.44 0.98 19.34
N ALA A 15 -12.11 0.07 20.25
CA ALA A 15 -11.94 0.38 21.66
C ALA A 15 -10.83 1.43 21.90
N ALA A 16 -11.12 2.42 22.73
CA ALA A 16 -10.14 3.36 23.24
C ALA A 16 -9.63 2.88 24.61
N PRO A 17 -8.31 2.96 24.88
CA PRO A 17 -7.76 2.66 26.19
C PRO A 17 -8.44 3.47 27.31
N TRP A 18 -8.50 2.91 28.52
CA TRP A 18 -9.17 3.58 29.65
C TRP A 18 -8.59 4.98 29.95
N LEU A 19 -7.27 5.14 29.76
CA LEU A 19 -6.54 6.38 30.00
C LEU A 19 -6.39 7.27 28.74
N ALA A 20 -7.07 6.93 27.65
CA ALA A 20 -7.03 7.74 26.44
C ALA A 20 -7.67 9.13 26.71
N ASN A 21 -7.01 10.15 26.17
CA ASN A 21 -7.48 11.54 26.14
C ASN A 21 -7.64 11.98 24.68
N ASP A 22 -8.43 13.03 24.47
CA ASP A 22 -8.63 13.64 23.16
C ASP A 22 -7.33 14.29 22.65
N PHE A 23 -7.13 14.27 21.34
CA PHE A 23 -6.00 14.92 20.66
C PHE A 23 -6.34 15.29 19.22
N GLY A 24 -6.34 16.59 18.93
CA GLY A 24 -6.72 17.11 17.61
C GLY A 24 -8.14 16.69 17.26
N ASP A 25 -8.32 16.07 16.09
CA ASP A 25 -9.62 15.56 15.62
C ASP A 25 -10.01 14.22 16.27
N TRP A 26 -9.12 13.60 17.03
CA TRP A 26 -9.39 12.35 17.75
C TRP A 26 -10.01 12.63 19.10
N THR A 27 -11.13 11.97 19.38
CA THR A 27 -11.87 12.10 20.63
C THR A 27 -12.21 10.73 21.21
N VAL A 28 -12.44 10.67 22.51
CA VAL A 28 -12.90 9.47 23.22
C VAL A 28 -14.40 9.57 23.44
N ALA A 29 -15.16 8.77 22.68
CA ALA A 29 -16.59 8.62 22.87
C ALA A 29 -16.89 7.53 23.90
N MET A 30 -17.98 7.69 24.64
CA MET A 30 -18.54 6.61 25.46
C MET A 30 -19.49 5.79 24.59
N GLY A 31 -19.12 4.55 24.28
CA GLY A 31 -19.95 3.66 23.46
C GLY A 31 -21.14 3.10 24.25
N ASP A 32 -22.16 2.58 23.58
CA ASP A 32 -23.43 2.19 24.26
C ASP A 32 -23.29 0.98 25.21
N SER A 33 -22.14 0.26 25.18
CA SER A 33 -21.82 -0.76 26.20
C SER A 33 -21.16 -0.19 27.47
N GLY A 34 -20.98 1.14 27.55
CA GLY A 34 -20.23 1.81 28.62
C GLY A 34 -18.71 1.78 28.45
N ALA A 35 -18.18 1.12 27.41
CA ALA A 35 -16.76 1.11 27.08
C ALA A 35 -16.35 2.37 26.30
N LYS A 36 -15.11 2.84 26.53
CA LYS A 36 -14.51 3.94 25.74
C LYS A 36 -14.22 3.47 24.31
N GLN A 37 -14.54 4.30 23.33
CA GLN A 37 -14.36 4.05 21.90
C GLN A 37 -13.69 5.27 21.25
N TRP A 38 -12.83 5.04 20.26
CA TRP A 38 -12.24 6.13 19.48
C TRP A 38 -13.28 6.75 18.53
N ALA A 39 -13.27 8.06 18.42
CA ALA A 39 -13.99 8.84 17.42
C ALA A 39 -13.03 9.77 16.69
N PHE A 40 -13.28 10.04 15.42
CA PHE A 40 -12.53 10.99 14.60
C PHE A 40 -13.50 12.00 13.98
N GLN A 41 -13.22 13.29 14.14
CA GLN A 41 -14.09 14.39 13.69
C GLN A 41 -15.56 14.23 14.12
N GLY A 42 -15.77 13.72 15.34
CA GLY A 42 -17.10 13.49 15.90
C GLY A 42 -17.80 12.20 15.47
N HIS A 43 -17.16 11.36 14.64
CA HIS A 43 -17.70 10.07 14.21
C HIS A 43 -17.02 8.91 14.96
N SER A 44 -17.81 8.11 15.69
CA SER A 44 -17.32 6.89 16.35
C SER A 44 -16.79 5.87 15.34
N LEU A 45 -15.65 5.25 15.64
CA LEU A 45 -14.94 4.37 14.71
C LEU A 45 -15.25 2.89 14.93
N TYR A 46 -15.40 2.15 13.83
CA TYR A 46 -15.72 0.73 13.84
C TYR A 46 -14.79 -0.03 12.90
N THR A 47 -14.49 -1.29 13.20
CA THR A 47 -13.91 -2.24 12.24
C THR A 47 -15.02 -3.06 11.59
N TYR A 48 -14.84 -3.40 10.32
CA TYR A 48 -15.79 -4.21 9.57
C TYR A 48 -15.42 -5.70 9.68
N ALA A 49 -16.39 -6.56 10.00
CA ALA A 49 -16.17 -7.98 10.17
C ALA A 49 -15.76 -8.71 8.87
N GLY A 50 -16.06 -8.11 7.71
CA GLY A 50 -15.65 -8.62 6.40
C GLY A 50 -14.25 -8.16 5.96
N ASP A 51 -13.56 -7.33 6.73
CA ASP A 51 -12.15 -6.97 6.49
C ASP A 51 -11.26 -7.96 7.27
N VAL A 52 -10.92 -9.06 6.62
CA VAL A 52 -10.16 -10.18 7.19
C VAL A 52 -8.66 -10.00 6.98
N ASN A 53 -8.26 -9.47 5.82
CA ASN A 53 -6.86 -9.21 5.50
C ASN A 53 -6.50 -7.73 5.71
N SER A 54 -5.24 -7.49 6.02
CA SER A 54 -4.71 -6.13 6.16
C SER A 54 -4.91 -5.32 4.88
N GLY A 55 -5.54 -4.15 5.01
CA GLY A 55 -5.78 -3.22 3.90
C GLY A 55 -7.08 -3.45 3.13
N GLU A 56 -7.89 -4.45 3.51
CA GLU A 56 -9.26 -4.54 3.00
C GLU A 56 -10.10 -3.35 3.49
N ILE A 57 -10.99 -2.88 2.62
CA ILE A 57 -11.96 -1.79 2.88
C ILE A 57 -13.35 -2.22 2.42
N ASN A 58 -13.67 -3.52 2.54
CA ASN A 58 -14.90 -4.12 2.04
C ASN A 58 -16.15 -3.55 2.74
N GLY A 59 -15.99 -2.95 3.91
CA GLY A 59 -17.05 -2.23 4.60
C GLY A 59 -17.38 -0.87 3.98
N ASN A 60 -16.54 -0.32 3.10
CA ASN A 60 -16.80 0.96 2.47
C ASN A 60 -18.08 0.92 1.60
N ASP A 61 -18.93 1.93 1.73
CA ASP A 61 -20.25 2.08 1.10
C ASP A 61 -21.28 1.00 1.45
N VAL A 62 -20.95 0.06 2.35
CA VAL A 62 -21.93 -0.87 2.91
C VAL A 62 -22.82 -0.07 3.85
N GLU A 63 -24.12 0.03 3.56
CA GLU A 63 -25.12 0.70 4.42
C GLU A 63 -24.78 2.16 4.78
N GLY A 64 -24.07 2.87 3.89
CA GLY A 64 -23.69 4.27 4.10
C GLY A 64 -22.51 4.47 5.05
N TRP A 65 -21.77 3.40 5.37
CA TRP A 65 -20.49 3.51 6.06
C TRP A 65 -19.39 3.93 5.12
N SER A 66 -18.45 4.75 5.61
CA SER A 66 -17.28 5.16 4.85
C SER A 66 -16.01 4.82 5.62
N VAL A 67 -14.99 4.34 4.90
CA VAL A 67 -13.68 4.09 5.50
C VAL A 67 -13.08 5.41 6.00
N LEU A 68 -12.56 5.40 7.23
CA LEU A 68 -11.77 6.52 7.73
C LEU A 68 -10.44 6.55 6.97
N VAL A 69 -10.29 7.48 6.04
CA VAL A 69 -9.02 7.78 5.40
C VAL A 69 -8.37 8.90 6.20
N LEU A 70 -7.29 8.57 6.90
CA LEU A 70 -6.46 9.57 7.58
C LEU A 70 -5.62 10.30 6.55
N GLU A 71 -6.07 11.48 6.14
CA GLU A 71 -5.27 12.46 5.40
C GLU A 71 -4.27 13.17 6.34
N PRO A 72 -3.12 13.64 5.85
CA PRO A 72 -2.78 13.85 4.43
C PRO A 72 -2.35 12.59 3.70
N GLU A 73 -2.57 12.58 2.38
CA GLU A 73 -2.01 11.57 1.50
C GLU A 73 -0.52 11.33 1.80
N PRO A 74 -0.04 10.07 1.79
CA PRO A 74 1.36 9.79 2.01
C PRO A 74 2.21 10.65 1.07
N PRO A 75 3.15 11.45 1.59
CA PRO A 75 3.88 12.38 0.75
C PRO A 75 4.67 11.60 -0.31
N LEU A 76 4.52 12.02 -1.55
CA LEU A 76 5.23 11.44 -2.68
C LEU A 76 6.60 12.10 -2.85
N PRO A 77 7.61 11.36 -3.35
CA PRO A 77 8.86 11.97 -3.78
C PRO A 77 8.62 12.96 -4.92
N PRO A 78 9.47 13.99 -5.10
CA PRO A 78 9.30 14.99 -6.16
C PRO A 78 9.27 14.43 -7.59
N TRP A 79 9.83 13.24 -7.81
CA TRP A 79 9.84 12.58 -9.11
C TRP A 79 8.54 11.83 -9.45
N ALA A 80 7.68 11.60 -8.46
CA ALA A 80 6.54 10.70 -8.59
C ALA A 80 5.34 11.41 -9.20
N THR A 81 4.70 10.72 -10.14
CA THR A 81 3.43 11.10 -10.76
C THR A 81 2.37 10.04 -10.46
N VAL A 82 1.10 10.45 -10.49
CA VAL A 82 -0.06 9.55 -10.38
C VAL A 82 -0.66 9.39 -11.76
N GLN A 83 -0.90 8.15 -12.18
CA GLN A 83 -1.44 7.83 -13.51
C GLN A 83 -2.59 6.85 -13.42
N ALA A 84 -3.67 7.12 -14.14
CA ALA A 84 -4.78 6.18 -14.26
C ALA A 84 -4.37 4.94 -15.07
N SER A 85 -4.91 3.79 -14.67
CA SER A 85 -4.76 2.52 -15.37
C SER A 85 -6.04 1.68 -15.22
N ASP A 86 -6.14 0.59 -15.96
CA ASP A 86 -7.25 -0.36 -15.85
C ASP A 86 -7.34 -1.04 -14.47
N ALA A 87 -6.31 -0.91 -13.63
CA ALA A 87 -6.26 -1.45 -12.29
C ALA A 87 -6.30 -0.37 -11.18
N GLY A 88 -6.58 0.88 -11.54
CA GLY A 88 -6.61 2.03 -10.64
C GLY A 88 -5.41 2.97 -10.81
N GLU A 89 -5.26 3.90 -9.86
CA GLU A 89 -4.20 4.91 -9.88
C GLU A 89 -2.84 4.31 -9.49
N LEU A 90 -1.89 4.37 -10.42
CA LEU A 90 -0.51 3.91 -10.27
C LEU A 90 0.44 5.05 -9.94
N ILE A 91 1.49 4.74 -9.18
CA ILE A 91 2.65 5.63 -9.05
C ILE A 91 3.62 5.34 -10.20
N ALA A 92 4.10 6.41 -10.81
CA ALA A 92 5.03 6.37 -11.93
C ALA A 92 6.09 7.47 -11.83
N ASN A 93 7.16 7.38 -12.62
CA ASN A 93 8.14 8.44 -12.74
C ASN A 93 7.66 9.57 -13.68
N ALA A 94 8.44 10.65 -13.79
CA ALA A 94 8.15 11.79 -14.67
C ALA A 94 8.09 11.44 -16.18
N GLU A 95 8.62 10.28 -16.58
CA GLU A 95 8.63 9.81 -17.98
C GLU A 95 7.39 8.97 -18.34
N GLY A 96 6.54 8.65 -17.37
CA GLY A 96 5.38 7.77 -17.62
C GLY A 96 5.55 6.33 -17.14
N HIS A 97 6.72 5.94 -16.63
CA HIS A 97 6.99 4.54 -16.29
C HIS A 97 6.49 4.19 -14.88
N THR A 98 5.59 3.20 -14.79
CA THR A 98 5.09 2.65 -13.51
C THR A 98 6.24 2.14 -12.65
N VAL A 99 6.18 2.42 -11.34
CA VAL A 99 7.14 1.89 -10.37
C VAL A 99 6.57 0.68 -9.62
N TYR A 100 7.45 -0.29 -9.36
CA TYR A 100 7.13 -1.57 -8.74
C TYR A 100 8.02 -1.81 -7.53
N THR A 101 7.47 -2.39 -6.46
CA THR A 101 8.29 -2.96 -5.39
C THR A 101 8.66 -4.40 -5.69
N GLN A 102 9.86 -4.79 -5.29
CA GLN A 102 10.29 -6.19 -5.26
C GLN A 102 10.07 -6.78 -3.86
N PHE A 103 9.21 -7.80 -3.77
CA PHE A 103 9.00 -8.60 -2.56
C PHE A 103 9.92 -9.83 -2.58
N PHE A 104 10.75 -9.97 -1.55
CA PHE A 104 11.51 -11.19 -1.32
C PHE A 104 10.75 -12.12 -0.37
N ASN A 105 10.21 -13.22 -0.90
CA ASN A 105 9.70 -14.31 -0.07
C ASN A 105 10.69 -15.49 -0.12
N PRO A 106 11.49 -15.73 0.94
CA PRO A 106 12.47 -16.82 0.96
C PRO A 106 11.82 -18.22 0.86
N ARG A 107 10.51 -18.35 1.12
CA ARG A 107 9.77 -19.62 0.94
C ARG A 107 9.27 -19.82 -0.49
N ASN A 108 9.39 -18.82 -1.36
CA ASN A 108 8.93 -18.93 -2.73
C ASN A 108 9.97 -19.69 -3.57
N ARG A 109 9.77 -21.00 -3.73
CA ARG A 109 10.64 -21.91 -4.50
C ARG A 109 10.73 -21.58 -6.00
N ARG A 110 10.00 -20.58 -6.50
CA ARG A 110 10.07 -20.10 -7.89
C ARG A 110 11.13 -19.00 -8.11
N LEU A 111 11.90 -18.63 -7.08
CA LEU A 111 13.06 -17.76 -7.25
C LEU A 111 14.06 -18.45 -8.18
N SER A 112 14.48 -17.77 -9.26
CA SER A 112 15.53 -18.32 -10.12
C SER A 112 16.82 -18.46 -9.31
N PRO A 113 17.65 -19.49 -9.57
CA PRO A 113 18.94 -19.66 -8.89
C PRO A 113 19.82 -18.40 -8.96
N ALA A 114 19.71 -17.63 -10.05
CA ALA A 114 20.41 -16.36 -10.22
C ALA A 114 19.96 -15.29 -9.20
N ILE A 115 18.67 -15.16 -8.93
CA ILE A 115 18.12 -14.20 -7.94
C ILE A 115 18.55 -14.60 -6.52
N LEU A 116 18.53 -15.89 -6.19
CA LEU A 116 19.02 -16.38 -4.89
C LEU A 116 20.53 -16.18 -4.72
N ALA A 117 21.31 -16.43 -5.77
CA ALA A 117 22.77 -16.36 -5.73
C ALA A 117 23.32 -14.95 -5.41
N CYS A 118 22.55 -13.89 -5.66
CA CYS A 118 22.94 -12.52 -5.34
C CYS A 118 22.00 -11.83 -4.37
N ASN A 119 21.29 -12.58 -3.52
CA ASN A 119 20.38 -12.05 -2.50
C ASN A 119 19.37 -11.04 -3.06
N GLY A 120 18.84 -11.32 -4.26
CA GLY A 120 17.86 -10.49 -4.95
C GLY A 120 18.42 -9.24 -5.64
N GLU A 121 19.74 -8.99 -5.64
CA GLU A 121 20.34 -7.85 -6.36
C GLU A 121 20.31 -7.98 -7.87
N CYS A 122 20.38 -9.21 -8.37
CA CYS A 122 20.18 -9.55 -9.77
C CYS A 122 18.69 -9.81 -9.97
N VAL A 123 18.14 -9.06 -10.90
CA VAL A 123 16.79 -9.22 -11.41
C VAL A 123 16.90 -9.51 -12.90
N ASP A 124 15.84 -10.02 -13.53
CA ASP A 124 15.85 -10.17 -14.98
C ASP A 124 16.13 -8.81 -15.64
N PRO A 125 16.84 -8.74 -16.78
CA PRO A 125 17.26 -7.48 -17.40
C PRO A 125 16.12 -6.51 -17.76
N VAL A 126 14.88 -7.02 -17.84
CA VAL A 126 13.67 -6.21 -18.06
C VAL A 126 13.26 -5.37 -16.85
N TRP A 127 13.79 -5.69 -15.65
CA TRP A 127 13.58 -4.93 -14.42
C TRP A 127 14.73 -3.95 -14.21
N ILE A 128 14.43 -2.67 -14.35
CA ILE A 128 15.42 -1.59 -14.29
C ILE A 128 15.39 -0.99 -12.88
N PRO A 129 16.49 -1.04 -12.11
CA PRO A 129 16.55 -0.40 -10.79
C PRO A 129 16.29 1.10 -10.90
N PHE A 130 15.33 1.62 -10.12
CA PHE A 130 15.03 3.04 -10.11
C PHE A 130 15.99 3.77 -9.16
N LEU A 131 17.11 4.24 -9.72
CA LEU A 131 18.16 4.93 -8.97
C LEU A 131 17.66 6.27 -8.43
N SER A 132 18.24 6.70 -7.31
CA SER A 132 17.99 8.04 -6.78
C SER A 132 19.11 8.99 -7.18
N ASP A 133 18.77 10.26 -7.35
CA ASP A 133 19.77 11.32 -7.44
C ASP A 133 20.64 11.39 -6.16
N ALA A 134 21.80 12.01 -6.27
CA ALA A 134 22.78 12.06 -5.17
C ALA A 134 22.25 12.81 -3.93
N ASP A 135 21.46 13.85 -4.18
CA ASP A 135 20.83 14.78 -3.23
C ASP A 135 19.37 14.44 -2.90
N ALA A 136 18.85 13.34 -3.45
CA ALA A 136 17.52 12.85 -3.15
C ALA A 136 17.31 12.67 -1.63
N LYS A 137 16.15 13.08 -1.14
CA LYS A 137 15.79 13.02 0.29
C LYS A 137 14.62 12.05 0.51
N PRO A 138 14.72 11.15 1.51
CA PRO A 138 13.59 10.31 1.91
C PRO A 138 12.36 11.14 2.27
N THR A 139 11.17 10.60 2.00
CA THR A 139 9.89 11.23 2.36
C THR A 139 8.84 10.17 2.67
N GLY A 140 8.14 10.30 3.79
CA GLY A 140 7.17 9.30 4.25
C GLY A 140 7.74 7.87 4.23
N LEU A 141 7.11 6.98 3.47
CA LEU A 141 7.51 5.58 3.30
C LEU A 141 8.55 5.35 2.19
N TRP A 142 8.93 6.42 1.49
CA TRP A 142 9.92 6.41 0.42
C TRP A 142 11.30 6.68 1.01
N THR A 143 12.16 5.68 0.95
CA THR A 143 13.52 5.73 1.49
C THR A 143 14.54 5.53 0.39
N ILE A 144 15.82 5.71 0.73
CA ILE A 144 16.93 5.49 -0.19
C ILE A 144 17.82 4.42 0.42
N VAL A 145 18.16 3.42 -0.39
CA VAL A 145 19.06 2.33 0.01
C VAL A 145 20.33 2.37 -0.83
N THR A 146 21.46 2.05 -0.20
CA THR A 146 22.74 1.90 -0.88
C THR A 146 22.87 0.46 -1.37
N ARG A 147 23.05 0.29 -2.68
CA ARG A 147 23.33 -0.99 -3.32
C ARG A 147 24.77 -1.43 -3.03
N LYS A 148 25.09 -2.73 -3.18
CA LYS A 148 26.48 -3.19 -3.03
C LYS A 148 27.46 -2.60 -4.04
N ASP A 149 26.96 -2.17 -5.20
CA ASP A 149 27.74 -1.44 -6.21
C ASP A 149 28.00 0.03 -5.84
N GLY A 150 27.55 0.48 -4.66
CA GLY A 150 27.73 1.84 -4.15
C GLY A 150 26.69 2.85 -4.65
N ARG A 151 25.85 2.49 -5.63
CA ARG A 151 24.79 3.39 -6.13
C ARG A 151 23.61 3.46 -5.16
N LYS A 152 22.94 4.61 -5.15
CA LYS A 152 21.72 4.81 -4.36
C LYS A 152 20.48 4.46 -5.19
N GLN A 153 19.52 3.80 -4.56
CA GLN A 153 18.27 3.39 -5.19
C GLN A 153 17.09 3.76 -4.28
N TRP A 154 15.99 4.17 -4.89
CA TRP A 154 14.75 4.38 -4.14
C TRP A 154 14.19 3.06 -3.62
N ALA A 155 13.54 3.15 -2.47
CA ALA A 155 12.80 2.08 -1.84
C ALA A 155 11.47 2.59 -1.32
N TYR A 156 10.46 1.73 -1.30
CA TYR A 156 9.15 1.99 -0.73
C TYR A 156 8.85 0.93 0.32
N LYS A 157 8.49 1.33 1.54
CA LYS A 157 8.27 0.41 2.68
C LYS A 157 9.46 -0.54 2.90
N GLY A 158 10.68 -0.04 2.70
CA GLY A 158 11.92 -0.80 2.85
C GLY A 158 12.26 -1.75 1.68
N GLN A 159 11.45 -1.77 0.62
CA GLN A 159 11.69 -2.59 -0.57
C GLN A 159 12.17 -1.74 -1.73
N ARG A 160 13.23 -2.18 -2.39
CA ARG A 160 13.76 -1.51 -3.60
C ARG A 160 12.70 -1.42 -4.67
N ILE A 161 12.65 -0.27 -5.35
CA ILE A 161 11.71 -0.04 -6.45
C ILE A 161 12.39 -0.09 -7.81
N PHE A 162 11.63 -0.51 -8.82
CA PHE A 162 12.08 -0.77 -10.18
C PHE A 162 11.05 -0.23 -11.18
N THR A 163 11.48 0.04 -12.40
CA THR A 163 10.60 0.18 -13.58
C THR A 163 10.73 -1.06 -14.46
N HIS A 164 9.80 -1.23 -15.40
CA HIS A 164 9.78 -2.39 -16.31
C HIS A 164 9.95 -1.95 -17.76
N ALA A 165 10.84 -2.60 -18.52
CA ALA A 165 11.22 -2.20 -19.87
C ALA A 165 10.08 -2.26 -20.92
N ASP A 166 9.03 -3.04 -20.65
CA ASP A 166 7.86 -3.13 -21.54
C ASP A 166 6.80 -2.05 -21.27
N ASP A 167 6.91 -1.30 -20.17
CA ASP A 167 6.01 -0.20 -19.86
C ASP A 167 6.43 1.01 -20.69
N LYS A 168 5.70 1.30 -21.76
CA LYS A 168 6.06 2.30 -22.78
C LYS A 168 5.08 3.45 -22.85
N LYS A 169 3.93 3.33 -22.21
CA LYS A 169 2.86 4.33 -22.18
C LYS A 169 2.44 4.56 -20.74
N ALA A 170 1.96 5.78 -20.46
CA ALA A 170 1.36 6.09 -19.18
C ALA A 170 0.23 5.09 -18.85
N GLY A 171 0.22 4.60 -17.61
CA GLY A 171 -0.71 3.57 -17.17
C GLY A 171 -0.36 2.13 -17.60
N ASP A 172 0.75 1.89 -18.33
CA ASP A 172 1.23 0.52 -18.56
C ASP A 172 1.72 -0.09 -17.24
N PHE A 173 1.33 -1.35 -16.97
CA PHE A 173 1.80 -2.12 -15.81
C PHE A 173 2.19 -3.57 -16.17
N LYS A 174 2.91 -3.77 -17.26
CA LYS A 174 3.13 -5.11 -17.87
C LYS A 174 4.06 -6.02 -17.07
N GLY A 175 4.69 -5.51 -16.02
CA GLY A 175 5.54 -6.29 -15.11
C GLY A 175 4.77 -7.30 -14.25
N ILE A 176 3.45 -7.17 -14.12
CA ILE A 176 2.58 -8.07 -13.33
C ILE A 176 1.69 -8.95 -14.22
N ARG A 177 2.27 -9.77 -15.10
CA ARG A 177 1.46 -10.71 -15.89
C ARG A 177 0.73 -11.72 -14.98
N PHE A 178 -0.58 -11.86 -15.17
CA PHE A 178 -1.37 -12.93 -14.56
C PHE A 178 -0.76 -14.30 -14.92
N GLY A 179 -0.29 -15.03 -13.90
CA GLY A 179 0.44 -16.31 -14.06
C GLY A 179 1.97 -16.20 -14.12
N GLY A 180 2.54 -14.99 -14.16
CA GLY A 180 3.96 -14.69 -14.20
C GLY A 180 4.65 -14.50 -12.84
N ASN A 181 5.86 -13.92 -12.86
CA ASN A 181 6.73 -13.74 -11.69
C ASN A 181 6.05 -12.90 -10.59
N ARG A 182 5.60 -13.54 -9.50
CA ARG A 182 4.92 -12.93 -8.35
C ARG A 182 5.84 -12.14 -7.40
N MET A 183 7.05 -11.79 -7.85
CA MET A 183 8.02 -11.06 -7.03
C MET A 183 7.84 -9.55 -7.08
N PHE A 184 7.19 -9.03 -8.12
CA PHE A 184 6.99 -7.60 -8.30
C PHE A 184 5.52 -7.25 -8.18
N SER A 185 5.24 -6.07 -7.64
CA SER A 185 3.90 -5.51 -7.63
C SER A 185 3.97 -4.02 -7.93
N ALA A 186 3.08 -3.55 -8.79
CA ALA A 186 2.96 -2.12 -9.05
C ALA A 186 2.52 -1.41 -7.77
N ILE A 187 3.10 -0.24 -7.52
CA ILE A 187 2.73 0.60 -6.37
C ILE A 187 1.52 1.44 -6.79
N MET A 188 0.38 1.22 -6.15
CA MET A 188 -0.80 2.05 -6.34
C MET A 188 -0.75 3.29 -5.43
N ARG A 189 -1.48 4.34 -5.79
CA ARG A 189 -1.56 5.59 -5.00
C ARG A 189 -2.05 5.36 -3.57
N ASN A 190 -2.97 4.42 -3.38
CA ASN A 190 -3.45 3.99 -2.05
C ASN A 190 -2.37 3.28 -1.20
N GLY A 191 -1.15 3.13 -1.72
CA GLY A 191 -0.02 2.51 -1.02
C GLY A 191 -0.11 0.99 -0.91
N MET A 192 -1.12 0.36 -1.51
CA MET A 192 -1.25 -1.09 -1.56
C MET A 192 -0.54 -1.65 -2.80
N PRO A 193 0.15 -2.80 -2.68
CA PRO A 193 0.56 -3.54 -3.86
C PRO A 193 -0.68 -4.01 -4.60
N MET A 194 -0.66 -3.96 -5.94
CA MET A 194 -1.73 -4.54 -6.74
C MET A 194 -1.94 -6.02 -6.37
N GLN A 195 -3.13 -6.35 -5.86
CA GLN A 195 -3.55 -7.74 -5.67
C GLN A 195 -4.21 -8.21 -6.96
N GLY A 196 -3.81 -9.38 -7.46
CA GLY A 196 -4.39 -9.92 -8.68
C GLY A 196 -5.90 -10.04 -8.54
N VAL A 197 -6.64 -9.33 -9.39
CA VAL A 197 -8.09 -9.42 -9.44
C VAL A 197 -8.42 -10.85 -9.88
N SER A 198 -8.94 -11.67 -8.96
CA SER A 198 -9.64 -12.90 -9.35
C SER A 198 -10.92 -12.49 -10.03
N VAL A 199 -10.91 -12.39 -11.36
CA VAL A 199 -12.15 -12.40 -12.13
C VAL A 199 -12.71 -13.81 -11.96
N GLY A 200 -13.70 -13.95 -11.08
CA GLY A 200 -14.45 -15.18 -10.93
C GLY A 200 -15.10 -15.51 -12.26
N GLY A 201 -14.78 -16.69 -12.79
CA GLY A 201 -15.59 -17.38 -13.80
C GLY A 201 -16.69 -18.18 -13.14
#